data_AF-A0A941UZY2-F1
#
_entry.id   AF-A0A941UZY2-F1
#
_cell.length_a   1.000
_cell.length_b   1.000
_cell.length_c   1.000
_cell.angle_alpha   90.00
_cell.angle_beta   90.00
_cell.angle_gamma   90.00
#
_symmetry.space_group_name_H-M   'P 1'
#
loop_
_entity.id
_entity.type
_entity.pdbx_description
1 polymer ?
#
loop_
_entity_poly.entity_id
_entity_poly.type
_entity_poly.pdbx_seq_one_letter_code
_entity_poly.pdbx_strand_id
1 'polypeptide(L)'
;LVHQCGNPATAEELYQDIWLKVVNARQGYEVAAKFSTWLFRIAHNRLMDHFRSHARASLVAYELDDDDDPIDPPAAESGQPERMLERKAMAQALVDGMAALPAPQRETFVLAQEGEMTLEEIANATGVSRETAKSRLRYALNKLRQRLRDLK
;
A
#
# COMPACT_ATOMS: atom_id res chain seq x y z
N LEU A 1 -4.18 0.50 -2.87
CA LEU A 1 -4.43 1.97 -2.91
C LEU A 1 -5.02 2.48 -1.61
N VAL A 2 -6.12 1.90 -1.11
CA VAL A 2 -6.74 2.30 0.18
C VAL A 2 -5.72 2.29 1.35
N HIS A 3 -4.96 1.20 1.51
CA HIS A 3 -3.89 1.13 2.52
C HIS A 3 -2.78 2.18 2.35
N GLN A 4 -2.58 2.71 1.14
CA GLN A 4 -1.52 3.68 0.84
C GLN A 4 -1.98 5.13 1.02
N CYS A 5 -3.26 5.40 0.76
CA CYS A 5 -3.84 6.75 0.77
C CYS A 5 -4.43 7.13 2.13
N GLY A 6 -4.77 6.15 2.99
CA GLY A 6 -5.38 6.41 4.30
C GLY A 6 -6.83 6.90 4.24
N ASN A 7 -7.29 7.39 3.09
CA ASN A 7 -8.67 7.81 2.83
C ASN A 7 -9.25 7.07 1.61
N PRO A 8 -10.46 6.48 1.70
CA PRO A 8 -11.10 5.75 0.61
C PRO A 8 -11.46 6.64 -0.60
N ALA A 9 -11.87 7.89 -0.41
CA ALA A 9 -12.21 8.81 -1.50
C ALA A 9 -10.97 9.12 -2.37
N THR A 10 -9.84 9.43 -1.72
CA THR A 10 -8.57 9.64 -2.42
C THR A 10 -8.11 8.38 -3.16
N ALA A 11 -8.34 7.21 -2.57
CA ALA A 11 -7.99 5.94 -3.20
C ALA A 11 -8.81 5.69 -4.47
N GLU A 12 -10.09 6.06 -4.49
CA GLU A 12 -10.97 5.93 -5.64
C GLU A 12 -10.62 6.91 -6.77
N GLU A 13 -10.33 8.17 -6.46
CA GLU A 13 -9.83 9.14 -7.45
C GLU A 13 -8.52 8.65 -8.10
N LEU A 14 -7.58 8.19 -7.27
CA LEU A 14 -6.31 7.67 -7.76
C LEU A 14 -6.50 6.39 -8.58
N TYR A 15 -7.45 5.53 -8.21
CA TYR A 15 -7.78 4.34 -8.98
C TYR A 15 -8.24 4.72 -10.40
N GLN A 16 -9.17 5.67 -10.52
CA GLN A 16 -9.67 6.13 -11.82
C GLN A 16 -8.54 6.68 -12.70
N ASP A 17 -7.68 7.52 -12.12
CA ASP A 17 -6.51 8.09 -12.82
C ASP A 17 -5.52 7.04 -13.28
N ILE A 18 -5.22 6.06 -12.42
CA ILE A 18 -4.32 4.95 -12.74
C ILE A 18 -4.89 4.16 -13.92
N TRP A 19 -6.19 3.90 -13.91
CA TRP A 19 -6.85 3.13 -14.96
C TRP A 19 -6.88 3.84 -16.31
N LEU A 20 -7.14 5.15 -16.31
CA LEU A 20 -6.99 5.97 -17.51
C LEU A 20 -5.55 5.95 -18.03
N LYS A 21 -4.54 6.08 -17.15
CA LYS A 21 -3.12 6.00 -17.55
C LYS A 21 -2.76 4.64 -18.13
N VAL A 22 -3.27 3.55 -17.57
CA VAL A 22 -3.05 2.19 -18.07
C VAL A 22 -3.65 2.03 -19.47
N VAL A 23 -4.91 2.43 -19.67
CA VAL A 23 -5.56 2.37 -20.98
C VAL A 23 -4.78 3.20 -22.01
N ASN A 24 -4.29 4.38 -21.65
CA ASN A 24 -3.52 5.23 -22.57
C ASN A 24 -2.12 4.67 -22.85
N ALA A 25 -1.46 4.05 -21.86
CA ALA A 25 -0.12 3.50 -22.00
C ALA A 25 -0.09 2.07 -22.58
N ARG A 26 -1.27 1.45 -22.83
CA ARG A 26 -1.40 0.04 -23.23
C ARG A 26 -0.58 -0.37 -24.45
N GLN A 27 -0.39 0.53 -25.42
CA GLN A 27 0.38 0.25 -26.63
C GLN A 27 1.89 0.15 -26.39
N GLY A 28 2.39 0.71 -25.28
CA GLY A 28 3.80 0.63 -24.88
C GLY A 28 4.08 -0.45 -23.86
N TYR A 29 3.14 -1.35 -23.58
CA TYR A 29 3.40 -2.52 -22.74
C TYR A 29 4.10 -3.60 -23.56
N GLU A 30 5.31 -3.96 -23.15
CA GLU A 30 6.06 -5.09 -23.69
C GLU A 30 6.03 -6.26 -22.69
N VAL A 31 5.92 -7.49 -23.19
CA VAL A 31 5.89 -8.73 -22.38
C VAL A 31 7.29 -9.09 -21.85
N ALA A 32 8.13 -8.10 -21.56
CA ALA A 32 9.42 -8.27 -20.91
C ALA A 32 9.29 -8.32 -19.38
N ALA A 33 8.19 -7.79 -18.82
CA ALA A 33 7.86 -7.84 -17.40
C ALA A 33 6.42 -8.31 -17.20
N LYS A 34 6.10 -8.85 -16.02
CA LYS A 34 4.71 -9.16 -15.65
C LYS A 34 3.84 -7.90 -15.76
N PHE A 35 2.61 -8.06 -16.21
CA PHE A 35 1.65 -6.96 -16.29
C PHE A 35 1.45 -6.28 -14.93
N SER A 36 1.44 -7.06 -13.83
CA SER A 36 1.38 -6.54 -12.46
C SER A 36 2.53 -5.57 -12.17
N THR A 37 3.77 -5.94 -12.50
CA THR A 37 4.96 -5.09 -12.34
C THR A 37 4.83 -3.77 -13.10
N TRP A 38 4.35 -3.82 -14.35
CA TRP A 38 4.12 -2.62 -15.16
C TRP A 38 2.99 -1.73 -14.61
N LEU A 39 1.88 -2.33 -14.19
CA LEU A 39 0.75 -1.66 -13.56
C LEU A 39 1.16 -0.96 -12.25
N PHE A 40 1.90 -1.66 -11.39
CA PHE A 40 2.38 -1.11 -10.12
C PHE A 40 3.33 0.06 -10.31
N ARG A 41 4.14 0.06 -11.38
CA ARG A 41 4.97 1.23 -11.73
C ARG A 41 4.11 2.44 -12.10
N ILE A 42 3.03 2.26 -12.85
CA ILE A 42 2.09 3.34 -13.18
C ILE A 42 1.40 3.85 -11.90
N ALA A 43 0.94 2.94 -11.05
CA ALA A 43 0.31 3.26 -9.77
C ALA A 43 1.25 4.02 -8.84
N HIS A 44 2.49 3.54 -8.67
CA HIS A 44 3.54 4.16 -7.87
C HIS A 44 3.82 5.60 -8.34
N ASN A 45 4.04 5.79 -9.64
CA ASN A 45 4.30 7.13 -10.19
C ASN A 45 3.14 8.07 -9.91
N ARG A 46 1.88 7.62 -10.09
CA ARG A 46 0.70 8.45 -9.80
C ARG A 46 0.58 8.79 -8.32
N LEU A 47 0.83 7.81 -7.44
CA LEU A 47 0.79 7.98 -6.00
C LEU A 47 1.88 8.95 -5.52
N MET A 48 3.10 8.82 -6.02
CA MET A 48 4.21 9.75 -5.73
C MET A 48 3.94 11.16 -6.26
N ASP A 49 3.33 11.30 -7.44
CA ASP A 49 2.91 12.60 -7.98
C ASP A 49 1.82 13.23 -7.10
N HIS A 50 0.87 12.42 -6.62
CA HIS A 50 -0.17 12.86 -5.69
C HIS A 50 0.46 13.35 -4.37
N PHE A 51 1.31 12.55 -3.71
CA PHE A 51 1.98 12.99 -2.48
C PHE A 51 2.92 14.19 -2.69
N ARG A 52 3.61 14.30 -3.84
CA ARG A 52 4.45 15.47 -4.15
C ARG A 52 3.63 16.74 -4.40
N SER A 53 2.46 16.62 -5.04
CA SER A 53 1.56 17.77 -5.24
C SER A 53 0.91 18.21 -3.93
N HIS A 54 0.55 17.26 -3.07
CA HIS A 54 -0.01 17.55 -1.74
C HIS A 54 1.05 18.10 -0.78
N ALA A 55 2.31 17.64 -0.85
CA ALA A 55 3.42 18.24 -0.09
C ALA A 55 3.72 19.70 -0.51
N ARG A 56 3.49 20.06 -1.79
CA ARG A 56 3.57 21.45 -2.26
C ARG A 56 2.36 22.28 -1.83
N ALA A 57 1.17 21.69 -1.78
CA ALA A 57 -0.04 22.33 -1.27
C ALA A 57 -0.03 22.51 0.26
N SER A 58 0.67 21.64 0.99
CA SER A 58 0.80 21.66 2.45
C SER A 58 1.69 22.81 2.98
N LEU A 59 2.37 23.57 2.12
CA LEU A 59 2.93 24.87 2.49
C LEU A 59 1.87 25.99 2.60
N VAL A 60 0.62 25.73 2.21
CA VAL A 60 -0.47 26.72 2.17
C VAL A 60 -1.71 26.29 2.98
N ALA A 61 -1.85 25.03 3.37
CA ALA A 61 -3.01 24.58 4.16
C ALA A 61 -2.57 23.64 5.29
N TYR A 62 -2.33 24.22 6.46
CA TYR A 62 -2.61 23.54 7.73
C TYR A 62 -4.11 23.68 7.93
N GLU A 63 -4.82 22.54 7.99
CA GLU A 63 -6.02 22.27 8.80
C GLU A 63 -6.94 21.25 8.12
N LEU A 64 -7.39 20.28 8.93
CA LEU A 64 -8.58 19.41 8.78
C LEU A 64 -8.39 18.22 7.81
N ASP A 65 -8.85 17.01 8.07
CA ASP A 65 -9.89 16.53 8.97
C ASP A 65 -9.62 15.05 9.33
N ASP A 66 -10.04 14.65 10.52
CA ASP A 66 -9.86 13.33 11.14
C ASP A 66 -11.18 12.57 10.98
N ASP A 67 -11.31 11.78 9.89
CA ASP A 67 -12.45 10.89 9.69
C ASP A 67 -11.93 9.49 9.34
N ASP A 68 -11.79 8.69 10.41
CA ASP A 68 -11.29 7.32 10.42
C ASP A 68 -12.49 6.36 10.29
N ASP A 69 -12.87 6.01 9.06
CA ASP A 69 -13.93 5.03 8.81
C ASP A 69 -13.36 3.60 8.84
N PRO A 70 -13.97 2.63 9.57
CA PRO A 70 -13.42 1.29 9.69
C PRO A 70 -13.51 0.53 8.36
N ILE A 71 -12.36 0.11 7.83
CA ILE A 71 -12.28 -0.78 6.67
C ILE A 71 -12.77 -2.17 7.09
N ASP A 72 -13.95 -2.57 6.64
CA ASP A 72 -14.52 -3.89 6.93
C ASP A 72 -13.74 -5.00 6.20
N PRO A 73 -13.17 -6.01 6.90
CA PRO A 73 -12.47 -7.12 6.27
C PRO A 73 -13.45 -8.08 5.58
N PRO A 74 -13.04 -8.77 4.50
CA PRO A 74 -13.91 -9.67 3.74
C PRO A 74 -14.43 -10.81 4.63
N ALA A 75 -15.75 -11.00 4.61
CA ALA A 75 -16.45 -12.01 5.41
C ALA A 75 -16.12 -13.42 4.92
N ALA A 76 -15.56 -14.26 5.81
CA ALA A 76 -15.40 -15.70 5.54
C ALA A 76 -15.71 -16.55 6.77
N GLU A 77 -16.73 -17.40 6.56
CA GLU A 77 -17.16 -18.65 7.22
C GLU A 77 -17.26 -18.73 8.74
N SER A 78 -18.49 -19.06 9.15
CA SER A 78 -18.97 -19.50 10.45
C SER A 78 -17.99 -20.44 11.18
N GLY A 79 -17.20 -19.90 12.09
CA GLY A 79 -16.32 -20.67 12.96
C GLY A 79 -16.03 -19.92 14.26
N GLN A 80 -16.77 -20.27 15.32
CA GLN A 80 -16.54 -19.95 16.75
C GLN A 80 -16.37 -18.44 17.10
N PRO A 81 -17.30 -17.83 17.86
CA PRO A 81 -17.29 -16.40 18.18
C PRO A 81 -15.96 -15.84 18.69
N GLU A 82 -15.25 -16.59 19.54
CA GLU A 82 -13.95 -16.22 20.08
C GLU A 82 -12.85 -16.13 19.00
N ARG A 83 -12.81 -17.09 18.08
CA ARG A 83 -11.86 -17.08 16.95
C ARG A 83 -12.15 -15.96 15.96
N MET A 84 -13.42 -15.58 15.82
CA MET A 84 -13.81 -14.44 14.98
C MET A 84 -13.36 -13.12 15.59
N LEU A 85 -13.47 -12.97 16.91
CA LEU A 85 -13.01 -11.79 17.64
C LEU A 85 -11.49 -11.65 17.59
N GLU A 86 -10.73 -12.72 17.82
CA GLU A 86 -9.27 -12.74 17.69
C GLU A 86 -8.81 -12.38 16.27
N ARG A 87 -9.45 -12.94 15.24
CA ARG A 87 -9.16 -12.61 13.84
C ARG A 87 -9.41 -11.13 13.53
N LYS A 88 -10.52 -10.57 14.04
CA LYS A 88 -10.83 -9.14 13.86
C LYS A 88 -9.79 -8.26 14.53
N ALA A 89 -9.37 -8.59 15.75
CA ALA A 89 -8.32 -7.87 16.47
C ALA A 89 -6.96 -7.95 15.75
N MET A 90 -6.58 -9.12 15.23
CA MET A 90 -5.35 -9.29 14.44
C MET A 90 -5.40 -8.52 13.12
N ALA A 91 -6.55 -8.53 12.43
CA ALA A 91 -6.74 -7.79 11.19
C ALA A 91 -6.61 -6.27 11.42
N GLN A 92 -7.28 -5.76 12.46
CA GLN A 92 -7.19 -4.34 12.83
C GLN A 92 -5.75 -3.94 13.17
N ALA A 93 -5.07 -4.74 13.98
CA ALA A 93 -3.69 -4.48 14.34
C ALA A 93 -2.72 -4.48 13.16
N LEU A 94 -3.00 -5.30 12.13
CA LEU A 94 -2.23 -5.29 10.90
C LEU A 94 -2.50 -4.00 10.11
N VAL A 95 -3.77 -3.57 10.00
CA VAL A 95 -4.15 -2.31 9.35
C VAL A 95 -3.47 -1.13 10.02
N ASP A 96 -3.60 -0.99 11.35
CA ASP A 96 -2.96 0.08 12.11
C ASP A 96 -1.43 -0.02 12.02
N GLY A 97 -0.91 -1.25 12.02
CA GLY A 97 0.49 -1.58 11.81
C GLY A 97 1.02 -1.01 10.51
N MET A 98 0.31 -1.23 9.41
CA MET A 98 0.64 -0.70 8.10
C MET A 98 0.52 0.82 8.06
N ALA A 99 -0.52 1.40 8.66
CA ALA A 99 -0.69 2.86 8.74
C ALA A 99 0.52 3.55 9.42
N ALA A 100 1.04 2.94 10.49
CA ALA A 100 2.20 3.45 11.23
C ALA A 100 3.57 3.20 10.56
N LEU A 101 3.63 2.47 9.44
CA LEU A 101 4.88 2.31 8.70
C LEU A 101 5.21 3.60 7.93
N PRO A 102 6.50 3.98 7.83
CA PRO A 102 6.94 4.96 6.85
C PRO A 102 6.48 4.56 5.44
N ALA A 103 6.01 5.51 4.64
CA ALA A 103 5.45 5.25 3.32
C ALA A 103 6.31 4.34 2.42
N PRO A 104 7.65 4.50 2.33
CA PRO A 104 8.47 3.61 1.51
C PRO A 104 8.52 2.16 2.01
N GLN A 105 8.36 1.94 3.33
CA GLN A 105 8.34 0.60 3.93
C GLN A 105 6.98 -0.07 3.72
N ARG A 106 5.88 0.68 3.94
CA ARG A 106 4.51 0.23 3.64
C ARG A 106 4.38 -0.18 2.19
N GLU A 107 4.83 0.67 1.28
CA GLU A 107 4.80 0.42 -0.15
C GLU A 107 5.57 -0.84 -0.55
N THR A 108 6.82 -0.97 -0.08
CA THR A 108 7.63 -2.17 -0.37
C THR A 108 6.95 -3.44 0.13
N PHE A 109 6.29 -3.39 1.30
CA PHE A 109 5.54 -4.52 1.84
C PHE A 109 4.33 -4.88 0.99
N VAL A 110 3.52 -3.89 0.58
CA VAL A 110 2.35 -4.10 -0.28
C VAL A 110 2.77 -4.68 -1.64
N LEU A 111 3.82 -4.14 -2.26
CA LEU A 111 4.33 -4.64 -3.54
C LEU A 111 4.82 -6.10 -3.45
N ALA A 112 5.45 -6.46 -2.33
CA ALA A 112 5.89 -7.84 -2.10
C ALA A 112 4.71 -8.80 -1.86
N GLN A 113 3.72 -8.37 -1.06
CA GLN A 113 2.66 -9.26 -0.57
C GLN A 113 1.44 -9.34 -1.49
N GLU A 114 0.97 -8.20 -2.00
CA GLU A 114 -0.18 -8.13 -2.92
C GLU A 114 0.26 -8.19 -4.38
N GLY A 115 1.42 -7.61 -4.70
CA GLY A 115 1.95 -7.60 -6.06
C GLY A 115 2.73 -8.85 -6.45
N GLU A 116 3.02 -9.74 -5.48
CA GLU A 116 3.90 -10.92 -5.62
C GLU A 116 5.24 -10.59 -6.31
N MET A 117 5.73 -9.37 -6.11
CA MET A 117 6.91 -8.86 -6.79
C MET A 117 8.18 -9.32 -6.10
N THR A 118 9.18 -9.68 -6.90
CA THR A 118 10.53 -9.93 -6.42
C THR A 118 11.19 -8.63 -5.96
N LEU A 119 12.23 -8.72 -5.12
CA LEU A 119 13.01 -7.54 -4.69
C LEU A 119 13.58 -6.73 -5.86
N GLU A 120 13.87 -7.39 -6.98
CA GLU A 120 14.38 -6.76 -8.19
C GLU A 120 13.28 -6.00 -8.94
N GLU A 121 12.09 -6.60 -9.07
CA GLU A 121 10.92 -5.91 -9.62
C GLU A 121 10.49 -4.71 -8.77
N ILE A 122 10.54 -4.83 -7.44
CA ILE A 122 10.22 -3.73 -6.52
C ILE A 122 11.25 -2.60 -6.66
N ALA A 123 12.54 -2.93 -6.75
CA ALA A 123 13.61 -1.98 -6.98
C ALA A 123 13.37 -1.18 -8.28
N ASN A 124 13.04 -1.90 -9.37
CA ASN A 124 12.73 -1.29 -10.66
C ASN A 124 11.46 -0.42 -10.63
N ALA A 125 10.41 -0.87 -9.94
CA ALA A 125 9.15 -0.14 -9.86
C ALA A 125 9.24 1.13 -9.00
N THR A 126 10.07 1.12 -7.95
CA THR A 126 10.22 2.24 -7.00
C THR A 126 11.47 3.09 -7.24
N GLY A 127 12.28 2.75 -8.24
CA GLY A 127 13.48 3.50 -8.61
C GLY A 127 14.60 3.48 -7.57
N VAL A 128 14.71 2.41 -6.76
CA VAL A 128 15.74 2.25 -5.72
C VAL A 128 16.60 1.03 -5.95
N SER A 129 17.72 0.89 -5.23
CA SER A 129 18.54 -0.31 -5.32
C SER A 129 17.84 -1.54 -4.71
N ARG A 130 18.19 -2.74 -5.20
CA ARG A 130 17.72 -4.02 -4.63
C ARG A 130 17.98 -4.14 -3.13
N GLU A 131 19.13 -3.68 -2.65
CA GLU A 131 19.47 -3.69 -1.22
C GLU A 131 18.64 -2.69 -0.41
N THR A 132 18.28 -1.55 -1.00
CA THR A 132 17.34 -0.59 -0.40
C THR A 132 15.94 -1.20 -0.28
N ALA A 133 15.42 -1.83 -1.35
CA ALA A 133 14.13 -2.53 -1.33
C ALA A 133 14.11 -3.65 -0.28
N LYS A 134 15.15 -4.47 -0.23
CA LYS A 134 15.33 -5.52 0.78
C LYS A 134 15.32 -4.98 2.21
N SER A 135 16.04 -3.88 2.44
CA SER A 135 16.10 -3.24 3.76
C SER A 135 14.73 -2.69 4.16
N ARG A 136 14.02 -2.00 3.25
CA ARG A 136 12.66 -1.49 3.49
C ARG A 136 11.68 -2.62 3.84
N LEU A 137 11.72 -3.72 3.10
CA LEU A 137 10.87 -4.89 3.37
C LEU A 137 11.17 -5.50 4.74
N ARG A 138 12.45 -5.66 5.07
CA ARG A 138 12.87 -6.17 6.38
C ARG A 138 12.36 -5.29 7.52
N TYR A 139 12.51 -3.98 7.42
CA TYR A 139 12.04 -3.06 8.46
C TYR A 139 10.50 -3.06 8.59
N ALA A 140 9.78 -3.12 7.48
CA ALA A 140 8.33 -3.27 7.47
C ALA A 140 7.89 -4.55 8.21
N LEU A 141 8.44 -5.70 7.81
CA LEU A 141 8.13 -7.00 8.42
C LEU A 141 8.46 -7.04 9.91
N ASN A 142 9.59 -6.47 10.32
CA ASN A 142 9.97 -6.43 11.73
C ASN A 142 8.99 -5.61 12.57
N LYS A 143 8.59 -4.42 12.09
CA LYS A 143 7.61 -3.58 12.78
C LYS A 143 6.24 -4.26 12.87
N LEU A 144 5.75 -4.84 11.77
CA LEU A 144 4.46 -5.53 11.76
C LEU A 144 4.47 -6.76 12.66
N ARG A 145 5.55 -7.55 12.65
CA ARG A 145 5.70 -8.71 13.54
C ARG A 145 5.75 -8.31 15.01
N GLN A 146 6.45 -7.23 15.34
CA GLN A 146 6.49 -6.76 16.73
C GLN A 146 5.10 -6.39 17.20
N ARG A 147 4.37 -5.58 16.41
CA ARG A 147 3.03 -5.14 16.78
C ARG A 147 2.06 -6.30 16.94
N LEU A 148 2.12 -7.31 16.06
CA LEU A 148 1.30 -8.53 16.17
C LEU A 148 1.69 -9.42 17.36
N ARG A 149 2.94 -9.37 17.84
CA ARG A 149 3.36 -10.08 19.05
C ARG A 149 2.81 -9.43 20.31
N ASP A 150 2.70 -8.10 20.32
CA ASP A 150 2.20 -7.34 21.47
C ASP A 150 0.68 -7.56 21.71
N LEU A 151 -0.04 -8.18 20.77
CA LEU A 151 -1.45 -8.61 20.92
C LEU A 151 -1.64 -10.02 21.48
N LYS A 152 -0.57 -10.81 21.60
CA LYS A 152 -0.61 -12.15 22.21
C LYS A 152 -0.28 -12.08 23.69
#